data_AF-A0A7V4NDD3-F1
#
_entry.id   AF-A0A7V4NDD3-F1
#
_cell.length_a   1.000
_cell.length_b   1.000
_cell.length_c   1.000
_cell.angle_alpha   90.00
_cell.angle_beta   90.00
_cell.angle_gamma   90.00
#
_symmetry.space_group_name_H-M   'P 1'
#
loop_
_entity.id
_entity.type
_entity.pdbx_description
1 polymer ?
#
loop_
_entity_poly.entity_id
_entity_poly.type
_entity_poly.pdbx_seq_one_letter_code
_entity_poly.pdbx_strand_id
1 'polypeptide(L)'
;MKKFSAVLLLIGFVLTTLALAAAPKATLKDLSNVSRMVSTRDGFIAASGEAGELVVFGFATPAKRYFLDSKVTALTFTPDDEALVIGFEDGSVEIRKTKEIEKVFKKYKSSSNEVSKVLAVDVSNLLGKNQQ
;
A
#
# COMPACT_ATOMS: atom_id res chain seq x y z
N MET A 1 -43.67 -44.88 12.64
CA MET A 1 -42.40 -44.76 11.89
C MET A 1 -42.01 -43.28 11.82
N LYS A 2 -41.19 -42.79 12.76
CA LYS A 2 -40.61 -41.43 12.73
C LYS A 2 -39.20 -41.49 13.28
N LYS A 3 -38.22 -41.82 12.43
CA LYS A 3 -36.78 -41.75 12.73
C LYS A 3 -36.04 -41.23 11.51
N PHE A 4 -36.33 -39.98 11.12
CA PHE A 4 -35.58 -39.25 10.09
C PHE A 4 -35.58 -37.75 10.46
N SER A 5 -34.94 -37.36 11.56
CA SER A 5 -34.86 -35.93 11.90
C SER A 5 -33.61 -35.46 12.66
N ALA A 6 -32.68 -36.34 13.05
CA ALA A 6 -31.47 -35.91 13.74
C ALA A 6 -30.23 -35.80 12.82
N VAL A 7 -30.20 -36.57 11.72
CA VAL A 7 -29.00 -36.67 10.85
C VAL A 7 -28.88 -35.49 9.87
N LEU A 8 -30.00 -34.89 9.43
CA LEU A 8 -29.96 -33.75 8.50
C LEU A 8 -29.52 -32.43 9.17
N LEU A 9 -29.75 -32.28 10.47
CA LEU A 9 -29.43 -31.05 11.21
C LEU A 9 -27.93 -30.93 11.55
N LEU A 10 -27.24 -32.07 11.72
CA LEU A 10 -25.80 -32.11 11.95
C LEU A 10 -24.97 -31.88 10.67
N ILE A 11 -25.47 -32.31 9.50
CA ILE A 11 -24.78 -32.07 8.22
C ILE A 11 -24.89 -30.59 7.81
N GLY A 12 -26.02 -29.93 8.10
CA GLY A 12 -26.19 -28.49 7.85
C GLY A 12 -25.32 -27.59 8.74
N PHE A 13 -25.03 -28.01 9.98
CA PHE A 13 -24.22 -27.22 10.91
C PHE A 13 -22.70 -27.40 10.69
N VAL A 14 -22.27 -28.57 10.23
CA VAL A 14 -20.85 -28.81 9.87
C VAL A 14 -20.48 -28.16 8.54
N LEU A 15 -21.41 -28.03 7.59
CA LEU A 15 -21.15 -27.33 6.33
C LEU A 15 -21.12 -25.80 6.44
N THR A 16 -21.61 -25.22 7.54
CA THR A 16 -21.58 -23.75 7.75
C THR A 16 -20.30 -23.26 8.41
N THR A 17 -19.54 -24.12 9.10
CA THR A 17 -18.27 -23.75 9.75
C THR A 17 -17.03 -23.95 8.87
N LEU A 18 -17.16 -24.47 7.65
CA LEU A 18 -16.03 -24.67 6.74
C LEU A 18 -16.01 -23.71 5.55
N ALA A 19 -16.52 -22.50 5.72
CA ALA A 19 -16.01 -21.36 4.96
C ALA A 19 -14.70 -20.91 5.63
N LEU A 20 -13.65 -21.74 5.49
CA LEU A 20 -12.30 -21.34 5.87
C LEU A 20 -11.96 -20.14 4.98
N ALA A 21 -12.00 -18.95 5.59
CA ALA A 21 -11.66 -17.70 4.94
C ALA A 21 -10.37 -17.89 4.15
N ALA A 22 -10.48 -17.89 2.83
CA ALA A 22 -9.30 -17.81 1.99
C ALA A 22 -8.61 -16.50 2.41
N ALA A 23 -7.47 -16.61 3.11
CA ALA A 23 -6.70 -15.44 3.48
C ALA A 23 -6.43 -14.66 2.19
N PRO A 24 -6.74 -13.35 2.14
CA PRO A 24 -6.51 -12.56 0.94
C PRO A 24 -5.00 -12.61 0.63
N LYS A 25 -4.64 -13.44 -0.36
CA LYS A 25 -3.27 -13.60 -0.81
C LYS A 25 -3.02 -12.57 -1.90
N ALA A 26 -2.71 -11.34 -1.51
CA ALA A 26 -2.15 -10.37 -2.43
C ALA A 26 -0.76 -10.89 -2.86
N THR A 27 -0.67 -11.42 -4.08
CA THR A 27 0.62 -11.82 -4.66
C THR A 27 1.06 -10.69 -5.58
N LEU A 28 2.25 -10.14 -5.34
CA LEU A 28 2.90 -9.14 -6.21
C LEU A 28 3.39 -9.81 -7.50
N LYS A 29 2.50 -10.40 -8.28
CA LYS A 29 2.85 -11.23 -9.45
C LYS A 29 3.30 -10.41 -10.66
N ASP A 30 3.04 -9.11 -10.64
CA ASP A 30 3.09 -8.28 -11.85
C ASP A 30 3.98 -7.04 -11.69
N LEU A 31 4.72 -6.89 -10.59
CA LEU A 31 5.72 -5.82 -10.49
C LEU A 31 6.95 -6.25 -11.32
N SER A 32 7.57 -5.31 -12.04
CA SER A 32 9.01 -5.43 -12.32
C SER A 32 9.79 -5.60 -11.02
N ASN A 33 11.11 -5.83 -11.07
CA ASN A 33 11.93 -6.02 -9.87
C ASN A 33 11.53 -5.05 -8.75
N VAL A 34 11.08 -5.59 -7.61
CA VAL A 34 10.61 -4.76 -6.50
C VAL A 34 11.80 -3.95 -5.99
N SER A 35 11.72 -2.64 -6.15
CA SER A 35 12.81 -1.72 -5.84
C SER A 35 12.71 -1.21 -4.40
N ARG A 36 11.49 -0.97 -3.90
CA ARG A 36 11.21 -0.46 -2.55
C ARG A 36 9.90 -1.04 -2.04
N MET A 37 9.78 -1.17 -0.72
CA MET A 37 8.55 -1.58 -0.05
C MET A 37 8.49 -0.94 1.34
N VAL A 38 7.31 -0.43 1.70
CA VAL A 38 7.02 0.17 3.01
C VAL A 38 5.63 -0.22 3.47
N SER A 39 5.41 -0.22 4.78
CA SER A 39 4.11 -0.55 5.39
C SER A 39 3.75 0.45 6.49
N THR A 40 2.46 0.71 6.62
CA THR A 40 1.84 1.42 7.74
C THR A 40 1.62 0.48 8.93
N ARG A 41 1.13 1.01 10.04
CA ARG A 41 0.81 0.22 11.25
C ARG A 41 -0.42 -0.67 11.07
N ASP A 42 -1.38 -0.23 10.28
CA ASP A 42 -2.64 -0.94 10.00
C ASP A 42 -2.51 -2.03 8.91
N GLY A 43 -1.30 -2.23 8.38
CA GLY A 43 -1.02 -3.30 7.41
C GLY A 43 -1.33 -2.91 5.96
N PHE A 44 -1.43 -1.62 5.68
CA PHE A 44 -1.36 -1.09 4.33
C PHE A 44 0.10 -1.07 3.87
N ILE A 45 0.34 -1.48 2.64
CA ILE A 45 1.67 -1.71 2.06
C ILE A 45 1.73 -1.00 0.73
N ALA A 46 2.83 -0.28 0.50
CA ALA A 46 3.20 0.27 -0.78
C ALA A 46 4.50 -0.37 -1.25
N ALA A 47 4.54 -0.84 -2.49
CA ALA A 47 5.71 -1.40 -3.13
C ALA A 47 5.90 -0.77 -4.51
N SER A 48 7.14 -0.44 -4.87
CA SER A 48 7.46 0.06 -6.21
C SER A 48 8.27 -0.94 -7.02
N GLY A 49 8.06 -0.93 -8.33
CA GLY A 49 8.91 -1.60 -9.32
C GLY A 49 10.02 -0.69 -9.84
N GLU A 50 10.95 -1.26 -10.59
CA GLU A 50 12.00 -0.50 -11.27
C GLU A 50 11.53 0.28 -12.49
N ALA A 51 10.41 -0.12 -13.10
CA ALA A 51 9.83 0.53 -14.27
C ALA A 51 8.82 1.64 -13.90
N GLY A 52 8.83 2.11 -12.65
CA GLY A 52 7.96 3.19 -12.19
C GLY A 52 6.56 2.73 -11.75
N GLU A 53 6.34 1.43 -11.62
CA GLU A 53 5.10 0.91 -11.04
C GLU A 53 5.06 1.18 -9.54
N LEU A 54 3.89 1.56 -9.04
CA LEU A 54 3.57 1.59 -7.62
C LEU A 54 2.34 0.72 -7.39
N VAL A 55 2.49 -0.31 -6.56
CA VAL A 55 1.39 -1.16 -6.11
C VAL A 55 1.13 -0.88 -4.65
N VAL A 56 -0.13 -0.68 -4.32
CA VAL A 56 -0.57 -0.37 -2.97
C VAL A 56 -1.70 -1.31 -2.58
N PHE A 57 -1.59 -1.96 -1.42
CA PHE A 57 -2.48 -3.04 -1.01
C PHE A 57 -2.54 -3.14 0.51
N GLY A 58 -3.51 -3.87 1.05
CA GLY A 58 -3.56 -4.16 2.48
C GLY A 58 -4.27 -5.48 2.76
N PHE A 59 -4.31 -5.91 4.01
CA PHE A 59 -4.97 -7.17 4.36
C PHE A 59 -6.47 -7.18 4.01
N ALA A 60 -7.13 -6.03 4.13
CA ALA A 60 -8.54 -5.87 3.79
C ALA A 60 -8.75 -5.04 2.50
N THR A 61 -7.67 -4.57 1.87
CA THR A 61 -7.75 -3.65 0.73
C THR A 61 -7.15 -4.31 -0.52
N PRO A 62 -7.92 -4.45 -1.61
CA PRO A 62 -7.40 -5.04 -2.83
C PRO A 62 -6.22 -4.23 -3.37
N ALA A 63 -5.30 -4.91 -4.04
CA ALA A 63 -4.16 -4.27 -4.65
C ALA A 63 -4.60 -3.29 -5.75
N LYS A 64 -4.12 -2.05 -5.67
CA LYS A 64 -4.24 -1.04 -6.70
C LYS A 64 -2.87 -0.77 -7.31
N ARG A 65 -2.85 -0.48 -8.61
CA ARG A 65 -1.63 -0.23 -9.37
C ARG A 65 -1.66 1.16 -9.98
N TYR A 66 -0.51 1.80 -9.95
CA TYR A 66 -0.25 3.10 -10.54
C TYR A 66 1.03 3.02 -11.37
N PHE A 67 1.05 3.74 -12.48
CA PHE A 67 2.24 3.96 -13.27
C PHE A 67 2.66 5.41 -13.05
N LEU A 68 3.87 5.60 -12.55
CA LEU A 68 4.41 6.90 -12.21
C LEU A 68 5.30 7.41 -13.34
N ASP A 69 5.42 8.73 -13.45
CA ASP A 69 6.16 9.38 -14.55
C ASP A 69 7.69 9.18 -14.46
N SER A 70 8.18 8.67 -13.34
CA SER A 70 9.61 8.49 -13.06
C SER A 70 9.86 7.29 -12.15
N LYS A 71 11.08 6.75 -12.19
CA LYS A 71 11.50 5.63 -11.34
C LYS A 71 11.47 6.07 -9.88
N VAL A 72 10.87 5.23 -9.03
CA VAL A 72 10.81 5.46 -7.59
C VAL A 72 12.15 5.08 -6.96
N THR A 73 12.69 5.99 -6.16
CA THR A 73 14.01 5.83 -5.53
C THR A 73 13.93 5.87 -4.01
N ALA A 74 12.87 6.47 -3.46
CA ALA A 74 12.53 6.46 -2.05
C ALA A 74 11.00 6.35 -1.86
N LEU A 75 10.58 5.64 -0.81
CA LEU A 75 9.19 5.53 -0.37
C LEU A 75 9.13 5.60 1.15
N THR A 76 8.15 6.29 1.70
CA THR A 76 7.82 6.23 3.13
C THR A 76 6.38 6.67 3.38
N PHE A 77 5.73 6.09 4.39
CA PHE A 77 4.46 6.63 4.90
C PHE A 77 4.76 7.72 5.94
N THR A 78 3.84 8.68 6.06
CA THR A 78 3.83 9.59 7.21
C THR A 78 3.52 8.81 8.48
N PRO A 79 4.02 9.21 9.66
CA PRO A 79 3.84 8.40 10.88
C PRO A 79 2.38 8.35 11.38
N ASP A 80 1.51 9.22 10.85
CA ASP A 80 0.06 9.20 11.05
C ASP A 80 -0.68 8.29 10.04
N ASP A 81 0.05 7.60 9.16
CA ASP A 81 -0.46 6.73 8.10
C ASP A 81 -1.39 7.43 7.06
N GLU A 82 -1.53 8.76 7.11
CA GLU A 82 -2.46 9.51 6.25
C GLU A 82 -1.93 9.77 4.85
N ALA A 83 -0.61 9.76 4.67
CA ALA A 83 0.03 10.03 3.40
C ALA A 83 1.20 9.10 3.08
N LEU A 84 1.39 8.87 1.78
CA LEU A 84 2.57 8.25 1.19
C LEU A 84 3.43 9.35 0.55
N VAL A 85 4.72 9.37 0.89
CA VAL A 85 5.70 10.22 0.23
C VAL A 85 6.59 9.37 -0.69
N ILE A 86 6.71 9.83 -1.93
CA ILE A 86 7.39 9.16 -3.03
C ILE A 86 8.51 10.08 -3.51
N GLY A 87 9.74 9.59 -3.47
CA GLY A 87 10.90 10.25 -4.06
C GLY A 87 11.24 9.60 -5.40
N PHE A 88 11.54 10.44 -6.40
CA PHE A 88 11.81 10.01 -7.76
C PHE A 88 13.26 10.20 -8.19
N GLU A 89 13.62 9.49 -9.26
CA GLU A 89 14.89 9.65 -9.96
C GLU A 89 15.00 11.00 -10.67
N ASP A 90 13.90 11.64 -11.07
CA ASP A 90 13.98 13.00 -11.64
C ASP A 90 14.16 14.11 -10.57
N GLY A 91 14.43 13.73 -9.32
CA GLY A 91 14.56 14.64 -8.19
C GLY A 91 13.24 15.20 -7.66
N SER A 92 12.09 14.82 -8.24
CA SER A 92 10.80 15.22 -7.72
C SER A 92 10.39 14.40 -6.50
N VAL A 93 9.52 15.01 -5.67
CA VAL A 93 8.89 14.38 -4.52
C VAL A 93 7.39 14.55 -4.64
N GLU A 94 6.64 13.48 -4.43
CA GLU A 94 5.19 13.49 -4.48
C GLU A 94 4.61 12.98 -3.18
N ILE A 95 3.55 13.65 -2.72
CA ILE A 95 2.78 13.30 -1.55
C ILE A 95 1.39 12.91 -2.03
N ARG A 96 0.94 11.73 -1.62
CA ARG A 96 -0.38 11.18 -1.93
C ARG A 96 -1.11 10.81 -0.65
N LYS A 97 -2.43 10.96 -0.63
CA LYS A 97 -3.24 10.50 0.50
C LYS A 97 -3.38 8.98 0.47
N THR A 98 -3.15 8.30 1.58
CA THR A 98 -3.22 6.83 1.67
C THR A 98 -4.59 6.30 1.23
N LYS A 99 -5.68 6.93 1.70
CA LYS A 99 -7.07 6.55 1.38
C LYS A 99 -7.48 6.86 -0.07
N GLU A 100 -6.79 7.81 -0.70
CA GLU A 100 -7.10 8.33 -2.04
C GLU A 100 -5.80 8.41 -2.87
N ILE A 101 -5.07 7.29 -2.95
CA ILE A 101 -3.72 7.27 -3.51
C ILE A 101 -3.66 7.59 -5.02
N GLU A 102 -4.80 7.66 -5.70
CA GLU A 102 -4.90 8.19 -7.07
C GLU A 102 -4.71 9.71 -7.12
N LYS A 103 -4.94 10.42 -6.01
CA LYS A 103 -4.81 11.88 -5.94
C LYS A 103 -3.44 12.28 -5.43
N VAL A 104 -2.76 13.06 -6.26
CA VAL A 104 -1.55 13.79 -5.87
C VAL A 104 -1.97 14.95 -4.97
N PHE A 105 -1.63 14.87 -3.69
CA PHE A 105 -1.88 15.95 -2.74
C PHE A 105 -0.91 17.11 -2.98
N LYS A 106 0.37 16.80 -3.21
CA LYS A 106 1.39 17.80 -3.52
C LYS A 106 2.54 17.18 -4.29
N LYS A 107 3.06 17.90 -5.28
CA LYS A 107 4.28 17.52 -6.00
C LYS A 107 5.28 18.65 -5.89
N TYR A 108 6.50 18.31 -5.48
CA TYR A 108 7.64 19.21 -5.41
C TYR A 108 8.60 18.79 -6.50
N LYS A 109 9.04 19.74 -7.32
CA LYS A 109 10.08 19.51 -8.31
C LYS A 109 11.18 20.53 -8.04
N SER A 110 12.42 20.04 -7.93
CA SER A 110 13.56 20.95 -7.85
C SER A 110 13.61 21.79 -9.13
N SER A 111 13.84 23.10 -8.98
CA SER A 111 14.06 24.00 -10.13
C SER A 111 15.47 23.85 -10.71
N SER A 112 16.36 23.14 -10.01
CA SER A 112 17.70 22.82 -10.49
C SER A 112 17.67 21.51 -11.26
N ASN A 113 18.20 21.53 -12.49
CA ASN A 113 18.42 20.35 -13.33
C ASN A 113 19.50 19.40 -12.76
N GLU A 114 20.16 19.76 -11.65
CA GLU A 114 21.27 18.99 -11.08
C GLU A 114 20.80 17.93 -10.08
N VAL A 115 19.64 18.13 -9.43
CA VAL A 115 19.12 17.12 -8.49
C VAL A 115 18.49 15.98 -9.28
N SER A 116 19.26 14.91 -9.37
CA SER A 116 18.99 13.76 -10.24
C SER A 116 18.58 12.51 -9.46
N LYS A 117 18.29 12.62 -8.15
CA LYS A 117 17.73 11.51 -7.36
C LYS A 117 17.30 11.93 -5.96
N VAL A 118 16.18 11.40 -5.49
CA VAL A 118 15.83 11.39 -4.06
C VAL A 118 16.36 10.10 -3.42
N LEU A 119 17.30 10.20 -2.48
CA LEU A 119 17.93 9.02 -1.85
C LEU A 119 17.18 8.50 -0.63
N ALA A 120 16.58 9.42 0.14
CA ALA A 120 15.80 9.10 1.31
C ALA A 120 14.73 10.18 1.52
N VAL A 121 13.63 9.77 2.13
CA VAL A 121 12.60 10.68 2.63
C VAL A 121 12.38 10.32 4.08
N ASP A 122 12.61 11.28 4.98
CA ASP A 122 12.28 11.17 6.39
C ASP A 122 11.22 12.22 6.74
N VAL A 123 10.08 11.75 7.23
CA VAL A 123 8.93 12.56 7.60
C VAL A 123 8.65 12.52 9.10
N SER A 124 9.50 11.85 9.89
CA SER A 124 9.33 11.64 11.33
C SER A 124 9.30 12.97 12.10
N ASN A 125 10.07 13.96 11.64
CA ASN A 125 10.18 15.28 12.28
C ASN A 125 9.07 16.26 11.90
N LEU A 126 8.17 15.92 10.97
CA LEU A 126 7.07 16.82 10.57
C LEU A 126 5.96 16.92 11.63
N LEU A 127 5.89 15.98 12.58
CA LEU A 127 4.85 15.92 13.60
C LEU A 127 5.15 16.78 14.85
N GLY A 128 6.35 17.37 14.96
CA GLY A 128 6.81 18.01 16.19
C GLY A 128 6.48 19.50 16.38
N LYS A 129 5.83 20.16 15.41
CA LYS A 129 5.66 21.64 15.45
C LYS A 129 4.29 22.18 15.84
N ASN A 130 3.29 21.31 16.05
CA ASN A 130 1.92 21.74 16.39
C ASN A 130 1.53 21.48 17.86
N GLN A 131 2.51 21.37 18.76
CA GLN A 131 2.27 21.35 20.21
C GLN A 131 2.98 22.52 20.88
N GLN A 132 2.47 23.72 20.66
CA GLN A 132 2.67 24.89 21.52
C GLN A 132 1.35 25.62 21.68
#